data_AF-G1UY29-F1
#
_entry.id   AF-G1UY29-F1
#
_cell.length_a   1.000
_cell.length_b   1.000
_cell.length_c   1.000
_cell.angle_alpha   90.00
_cell.angle_beta   90.00
_cell.angle_gamma   90.00
#
_symmetry.space_group_name_H-M   'P 1'
#
loop_
_entity.id
_entity.type
_entity.pdbx_description
1 polymer ?
#
loop_
_entity_poly.entity_id
_entity_poly.type
_entity_poly.pdbx_seq_one_letter_code
_entity_poly.pdbx_strand_id
1 'polypeptide(L)' 'MKTIATEIREFLDQTGLPQSRLSAESGVPASTICNLLKGKRQHLLGPNQDNIRAAMSRLSLTAAPSTPSEPEEEALV' A
#
# COMPACT_ATOMS: atom_id res chain seq x y z
N MET A 1 -17.55 -1.69 8.31
CA MET A 1 -16.81 -1.65 7.02
C MET A 1 -15.69 -0.64 7.14
N LYS A 2 -14.43 -1.02 6.87
CA LYS A 2 -13.33 -0.05 6.81
C LYS A 2 -13.43 0.73 5.49
N THR A 3 -13.16 2.03 5.54
CA THR A 3 -13.06 2.86 4.33
C THR A 3 -11.65 2.75 3.77
N ILE A 4 -11.48 2.98 2.47
CA ILE A 4 -10.15 3.04 1.85
C ILE A 4 -9.25 4.10 2.51
N ALA A 5 -9.80 5.21 3.02
CA ALA A 5 -9.03 6.21 3.73
C ALA A 5 -8.47 5.67 5.06
N THR A 6 -9.25 4.86 5.77
CA THR A 6 -8.81 4.17 6.99
C THR A 6 -7.73 3.14 6.67
N GLU A 7 -7.91 2.34 5.61
CA GLU A 7 -6.91 1.36 5.16
C GLU A 7 -5.58 2.04 4.81
N ILE A 8 -5.62 3.15 4.05
CA ILE A 8 -4.42 3.91 3.69
C ILE A 8 -3.72 4.46 4.95
N ARG A 9 -4.48 5.02 5.90
CA ARG A 9 -3.89 5.57 7.13
C ARG A 9 -3.19 4.49 7.93
N GLU A 10 -3.87 3.38 8.19
CA GLU A 10 -3.29 2.23 8.90
C GLU A 10 -2.03 1.72 8.20
N PHE A 11 -2.05 1.59 6.86
CA PHE A 11 -0.90 1.12 6.09
C PHE A 11 0.31 2.06 6.20
N LEU A 12 0.11 3.37 6.07
CA LEU A 12 1.20 4.35 6.16
C LEU A 12 1.77 4.39 7.57
N ASP A 13 0.91 4.30 8.59
CA ASP A 13 1.34 4.27 10.00
C ASP A 13 2.10 2.97 10.33
N GLN A 14 1.69 1.83 9.77
CA GLN A 14 2.34 0.53 9.97
C GLN A 14 3.68 0.39 9.24
N THR A 15 3.76 0.88 8.00
CA THR A 15 4.96 0.70 7.15
C THR A 15 5.96 1.85 7.27
N GLY A 16 5.54 3.01 7.78
CA GLY A 16 6.34 4.23 7.76
C GLY A 16 6.58 4.80 6.35
N LEU A 17 5.96 4.23 5.32
CA LEU A 17 6.13 4.69 3.95
C LEU A 17 5.46 6.05 3.71
N PRO A 18 6.06 6.94 2.91
CA PRO A 18 5.45 8.22 2.59
C PRO A 18 4.29 8.04 1.58
N GLN A 19 3.29 8.93 1.66
CA GLN A 19 2.16 8.96 0.72
C GLN A 19 2.59 9.06 -0.75
N SER A 20 3.72 9.71 -1.03
CA SER A 20 4.29 9.84 -2.38
C SER A 20 4.65 8.49 -2.99
N ARG A 21 5.14 7.53 -2.19
CA ARG A 21 5.44 6.17 -2.65
C ARG A 21 4.17 5.41 -3.01
N LEU A 22 3.15 5.50 -2.16
CA LEU A 22 1.85 4.90 -2.44
C LEU A 22 1.20 5.50 -3.70
N SER A 23 1.33 6.81 -3.90
CA SER A 23 0.86 7.50 -5.11
C SER A 23 1.56 6.99 -6.36
N ALA A 24 2.89 6.90 -6.35
CA ALA A 24 3.67 6.40 -7.47
C ALA A 24 3.31 4.94 -7.82
N GLU A 25 3.14 4.09 -6.81
CA GLU A 25 2.86 2.67 -6.99
C GLU A 25 1.42 2.39 -7.44
N SER A 26 0.45 3.16 -6.95
CA SER A 26 -0.96 2.99 -7.28
C SER A 26 -1.37 3.69 -8.59
N GLY A 27 -0.54 4.60 -9.10
CA GLY A 27 -0.92 5.51 -10.19
C GLY A 27 -1.99 6.52 -9.78
N VAL A 28 -2.41 6.56 -8.52
CA VAL A 28 -3.40 7.52 -8.02
C VAL A 28 -2.68 8.80 -7.58
N PRO A 29 -3.14 9.99 -8.02
CA PRO A 29 -2.50 11.25 -7.63
C PRO A 29 -2.42 11.45 -6.11
N ALA A 30 -1.28 11.93 -5.63
CA ALA A 30 -1.07 12.21 -4.21
C ALA A 30 -2.10 13.20 -3.62
N SER A 31 -2.59 14.14 -4.44
CA SER A 31 -3.67 15.06 -4.07
C SER A 31 -4.98 14.34 -3.78
N THR A 32 -5.30 13.28 -4.54
CA THR A 32 -6.47 12.43 -4.32
C THR A 32 -6.34 11.67 -3.00
N ILE A 33 -5.17 11.08 -2.74
CA ILE A 33 -4.88 10.39 -1.48
C ILE A 33 -4.95 11.37 -0.30
N CYS A 34 -4.38 12.57 -0.43
CA CYS A 34 -4.43 13.62 0.60
C CYS A 34 -5.87 14.06 0.89
N ASN A 35 -6.70 14.23 -0.14
CA ASN A 35 -8.10 14.61 0.02
C ASN A 35 -8.96 13.51 0.67
N LEU A 36 -8.64 12.23 0.42
CA LEU A 36 -9.26 11.09 1.11
C LEU A 36 -8.90 11.10 2.60
N LEU A 37 -7.63 11.26 2.93
CA LEU A 37 -7.15 11.27 4.32
C LEU A 37 -7.68 12.47 5.11
N LYS A 38 -7.89 13.61 4.45
CA LYS A 38 -8.49 14.82 5.07
C LYS A 38 -10.02 14.73 5.20
N GLY A 39 -10.66 13.65 4.74
CA GLY A 39 -12.12 13.52 4.73
C GLY A 39 -12.83 14.47 3.77
N LYS A 40 -12.09 15.22 2.93
CA LYS A 40 -12.65 16.09 1.89
C LYS A 40 -13.27 15.28 0.75
N ARG A 41 -12.86 14.02 0.62
CA ARG A 41 -13.45 13.03 -0.28
C ARG A 41 -13.84 11.81 0.54
N GLN A 42 -15.14 11.55 0.65
CA GLN A 42 -15.66 10.43 1.46
C GLN A 42 -15.53 9.08 0.75
N HIS A 43 -15.54 9.09 -0.59
CA HIS A 43 -15.54 7.87 -1.39
C HIS A 43 -14.55 7.94 -2.56
N LEU A 44 -13.65 6.97 -2.60
CA LEU A 44 -12.95 6.54 -3.80
C LEU A 44 -13.59 5.21 -4.17
N LEU A 45 -14.28 5.15 -5.30
CA LEU A 45 -14.94 3.94 -5.79
C LEU A 45 -14.33 3.56 -7.14
N GLY A 46 -14.41 2.28 -7.47
CA GLY A 46 -13.94 1.75 -8.75
C GLY A 46 -12.42 1.59 -8.82
N PRO A 47 -11.84 1.63 -10.04
CA PRO A 47 -10.47 1.17 -10.29
C PRO A 47 -9.38 1.80 -9.41
N ASN A 48 -9.55 3.07 -9.01
CA ASN A 48 -8.58 3.74 -8.15
C ASN A 48 -8.49 3.12 -6.75
N GLN A 49 -9.61 2.61 -6.21
CA GLN A 49 -9.62 1.94 -4.91
C GLN A 49 -8.85 0.62 -4.98
N ASP A 50 -9.09 -0.16 -6.03
CA ASP A 50 -8.43 -1.45 -6.25
C ASP A 50 -6.93 -1.26 -6.51
N ASN A 51 -6.56 -0.23 -7.28
CA ASN A 51 -5.16 0.12 -7.52
C ASN A 51 -4.41 0.50 -6.23
N ILE A 52 -5.06 1.24 -5.31
CA ILE A 52 -4.46 1.57 -4.01
C ILE A 52 -4.26 0.30 -3.18
N ARG A 53 -5.24 -0.60 -3.13
CA ARG A 53 -5.10 -1.87 -2.39
C ARG A 53 -4.01 -2.76 -2.96
N ALA A 54 -3.95 -2.88 -4.28
CA ALA A 54 -2.91 -3.62 -4.97
C ALA A 54 -1.52 -3.01 -4.69
N ALA A 55 -1.41 -1.68 -4.70
CA ALA A 55 -0.17 -0.98 -4.37
C ALA A 55 0.26 -1.19 -2.91
N MET A 56 -0.66 -1.10 -1.94
CA MET A 56 -0.36 -1.41 -0.54
C MET A 56 0.14 -2.84 -0.38
N SER A 57 -0.49 -3.81 -1.04
CA SER A 57 -0.06 -5.21 -1.01
C SER A 57 1.36 -5.41 -1.57
N ARG A 58 1.68 -4.80 -2.72
CA ARG A 58 3.03 -4.86 -3.31
C ARG A 58 4.07 -4.20 -2.41
N LEU A 59 3.75 -3.02 -1.87
CA LEU A 59 4.67 -2.29 -1.00
C LEU A 59 4.92 -3.00 0.33
N SER A 60 3.90 -3.65 0.91
CA SER A 60 4.08 -4.48 2.12
C SER A 60 5.07 -5.62 1.94
N LEU A 61 5.11 -6.24 0.75
CA LEU A 61 6.09 -7.30 0.45
C LEU A 61 7.53 -6.74 0.38
N THR A 62 7.69 -5.49 -0.05
CA THR A 62 9.00 -4.83 -0.14
C THR A 62 9.44 -4.11 1.14
N ALA A 63 8.50 -3.76 2.01
CA ALA A 63 8.75 -3.06 3.26
C ALA A 63 8.97 -4.00 4.45
N ALA A 64 8.72 -5.31 4.28
CA ALA A 64 9.10 -6.32 5.26
C ALA A 64 10.63 -6.26 5.44
N PRO A 65 11.14 -6.12 6.68
CA PRO A 65 12.56 -6.10 6.94
C PRO A 65 13.12 -7.46 6.51
N SER A 66 14.17 -7.42 5.70
CA SER A 66 14.84 -8.58 5.13
C SER A 66 15.24 -9.58 6.23
N THR A 67 14.49 -10.65 6.39
CA THR A 67 15.11 -11.95 6.69
C THR A 67 15.66 -12.47 5.36
N PRO A 68 16.96 -12.81 5.27
CA PRO A 68 17.48 -13.46 4.07
C PRO A 68 16.83 -14.84 4.05
N SER A 69 15.90 -15.07 3.12
CA SER A 69 15.50 -16.43 2.80
C SER A 69 16.70 -17.05 2.09
N GLU A 70 17.41 -17.94 2.77
CA GLU A 70 18.34 -18.89 2.14
C GLU A 70 17.64 -19.51 0.92
N PRO A 71 18.34 -19.71 -0.21
CA PRO A 71 17.83 -20.59 -1.23
C PRO A 71 17.82 -22.00 -0.64
N GLU A 72 16.63 -22.61 -0.48
CA GLU A 72 16.53 -24.08 -0.43
C GLU A 72 17.00 -24.59 -1.80
N GLU A 73 18.32 -24.75 -1.94
CA GLU A 73 18.87 -25.65 -2.93
C GLU A 73 18.60 -27.06 -2.42
N GLU A 74 17.71 -27.75 -3.14
CA GLU A 74 17.40 -29.16 -2.97
C GLU A 74 18.69 -30.00 -2.99
N ALA A 75 19.26 -30.26 -1.82
CA ALA A 75 20.10 -31.42 -1.61
C ALA A 75 19.19 -32.57 -1.19
N LEU A 76 19.08 -33.61 -2.03
CA LEU A 76 19.77 -34.89 -1.78
C LEU A 76 19.25 -35.97 -2.75
N VAL A 77 20.15 -36.40 -3.64
CA VAL A 77 20.54 -37.80 -3.98
C VAL A 77 19.45 -38.78 -4.40
#